data_AF-A0A958HUT9-F1
#
_entry.id   AF-A0A958HUT9-F1
#
_cell.length_a   1.000
_cell.length_b   1.000
_cell.length_c   1.000
_cell.angle_alpha   90.00
_cell.angle_beta   90.00
_cell.angle_gamma   90.00
#
_symmetry.space_group_name_H-M   'P 1'
#
loop_
_entity.id
_entity.type
_entity.pdbx_description
1 polymer ?
#
loop_
_entity_poly.entity_id
_entity_poly.type
_entity_poly.pdbx_seq_one_letter_code
_entity_poly.pdbx_strand_id
1 'polypeptide(L)'
;FQATGGWPLPLAGALLVIWAIGDALLALAARLNRQPPAGVQKLALTWILGSGLCSLALLSLDRLGLTLSQAAGMLAALAAGWIAWRAWTGWRRHREPVDESRRARSAPPGGFAQTGPSSEKQPINRRRAVVAGVLVAVIGVQLLLAGVLAVGQPLAGWDSWTSWGMRARTIFLGNGITPAVYADPSRAVTRPGYPLLTPLLQAWLYRWLGA
;
A
#
# COMPACT_ATOMS: atom_id res chain seq x y z
N PHE A 1 -24.81 -7.08 -7.39
CA PHE A 1 -23.83 -7.17 -6.30
C PHE A 1 -24.58 -7.33 -4.99
N GLN A 2 -24.85 -8.57 -4.56
CA GLN A 2 -25.22 -8.80 -3.16
C GLN A 2 -23.92 -8.84 -2.39
N ALA A 3 -23.64 -7.81 -1.59
CA ALA A 3 -22.50 -7.81 -0.70
C ALA A 3 -22.72 -8.95 0.31
N THR A 4 -22.06 -10.08 0.11
CA THR A 4 -21.89 -11.05 1.18
C THR A 4 -21.22 -10.30 2.33
N GLY A 5 -21.75 -10.41 3.55
CA GLY A 5 -21.41 -9.56 4.70
C GLY A 5 -19.95 -9.61 5.19
N GLY A 6 -19.02 -10.16 4.40
CA GLY A 6 -17.62 -10.32 4.71
C GLY A 6 -16.67 -9.31 4.07
N TRP A 7 -17.11 -8.38 3.21
CA TRP A 7 -16.21 -7.53 2.42
C TRP A 7 -15.13 -6.71 3.17
N PRO A 8 -15.29 -6.23 4.42
CA PRO A 8 -14.24 -5.41 5.03
C PRO A 8 -12.99 -6.21 5.37
N LEU A 9 -13.11 -7.51 5.68
CA LEU A 9 -11.97 -8.34 6.08
C LEU A 9 -11.04 -8.69 4.90
N PRO A 10 -11.53 -9.18 3.74
CA PRO A 10 -10.69 -9.41 2.58
C PRO A 10 -10.10 -8.11 2.04
N LEU A 11 -10.83 -7.00 2.07
CA LEU A 11 -10.29 -5.71 1.69
C LEU A 11 -9.12 -5.31 2.61
N ALA A 12 -9.30 -5.42 3.93
CA ALA A 12 -8.23 -5.14 4.89
C ALA A 12 -7.00 -6.04 4.63
N GLY A 13 -7.22 -7.32 4.33
CA GLY A 13 -6.17 -8.25 3.93
C GLY A 13 -5.40 -7.78 2.69
N ALA A 14 -6.11 -7.37 1.63
CA ALA A 14 -5.51 -6.82 0.43
C ALA A 14 -4.69 -5.55 0.72
N LEU A 15 -5.26 -4.60 1.46
CA LEU A 15 -4.57 -3.36 1.82
C LEU A 15 -3.32 -3.64 2.68
N LEU A 16 -3.39 -4.62 3.57
CA LEU A 16 -2.27 -5.06 4.39
C LEU A 16 -1.16 -5.71 3.55
N VAL A 17 -1.51 -6.47 2.49
CA VAL A 17 -0.52 -7.01 1.55
C VAL A 17 0.19 -5.89 0.79
N ILE A 18 -0.55 -4.92 0.24
CA ILE A 18 0.02 -3.73 -0.42
C ILE A 18 0.98 -3.01 0.55
N TRP A 19 0.51 -2.75 1.76
CA TRP A 19 1.30 -2.06 2.78
C TRP A 19 2.56 -2.82 3.16
N ALA A 20 2.47 -4.13 3.39
CA ALA A 20 3.61 -4.96 3.77
C ALA A 20 4.69 -5.00 2.69
N ILE A 21 4.28 -5.14 1.42
CA ILE A 21 5.20 -5.12 0.27
C ILE A 21 5.88 -3.76 0.15
N GLY A 22 5.14 -2.66 0.31
CA GLY A 22 5.70 -1.31 0.31
C GLY A 22 6.66 -1.05 1.48
N ASP A 23 6.34 -1.50 2.69
CA ASP A 23 7.22 -1.38 3.86
C ASP A 23 8.49 -2.23 3.69
N ALA A 24 8.38 -3.42 3.10
CA ALA A 24 9.54 -4.25 2.75
C ALA A 24 10.49 -3.53 1.79
N LEU A 25 9.94 -2.90 0.74
CA LEU A 25 10.76 -2.17 -0.23
C LEU A 25 11.41 -0.93 0.40
N LEU A 26 10.67 -0.18 1.23
CA LEU A 26 11.24 0.94 1.97
C LEU A 26 12.32 0.50 2.98
N ALA A 27 12.12 -0.63 3.65
CA ALA A 27 13.11 -1.18 4.57
C ALA A 27 14.39 -1.59 3.83
N LEU A 28 14.26 -2.13 2.60
CA LEU A 28 15.40 -2.41 1.74
C LEU A 28 16.08 -1.12 1.26
N ALA A 29 15.33 -0.12 0.81
CA ALA A 29 15.87 1.18 0.39
C ALA A 29 16.56 1.92 1.54
N ALA A 30 16.05 1.81 2.76
CA ALA A 30 16.67 2.36 3.96
C ALA A 30 18.00 1.69 4.34
N ARG A 31 18.32 0.50 3.79
CA ARG A 31 19.67 -0.07 3.92
C ARG A 31 20.68 0.65 3.02
N LEU A 32 20.21 1.25 1.93
CA LEU A 32 21.06 1.98 0.97
C LEU A 32 21.18 3.46 1.32
N ASN A 33 20.19 4.03 2.02
CA ASN A 33 20.10 5.46 2.28
C ASN A 33 20.10 5.78 3.79
N ARG A 34 20.82 6.83 4.22
CA ARG A 34 21.06 7.12 5.65
C ARG A 34 19.86 7.69 6.42
N GLN A 35 18.82 8.17 5.73
CA GLN A 35 17.65 8.79 6.37
C GLN A 35 16.35 8.16 5.88
N PRO A 36 15.71 7.29 6.69
CA PRO A 36 14.42 6.70 6.33
C PRO A 36 13.31 7.76 6.39
N PRO A 37 12.34 7.74 5.45
CA PRO A 37 11.18 8.62 5.51
C PRO A 37 10.35 8.34 6.77
N ALA A 38 9.77 9.38 7.36
CA ALA A 38 8.99 9.30 8.60
C ALA A 38 7.56 9.85 8.41
N GLY A 39 6.66 9.47 9.33
CA GLY A 39 5.29 9.97 9.38
C GLY A 39 4.48 9.72 8.10
N VAL A 40 3.80 10.78 7.63
CA VAL A 40 2.91 10.73 6.44
C VAL A 40 3.68 10.38 5.17
N GLN A 41 4.93 10.83 5.03
CA GLN A 41 5.75 10.52 3.87
C GLN A 41 6.01 9.02 3.76
N LYS A 42 6.29 8.35 4.89
CA LYS A 42 6.45 6.90 4.92
C LYS A 42 5.18 6.21 4.43
N LEU A 43 4.02 6.61 4.98
CA LEU A 43 2.74 6.01 4.61
C LEU A 43 2.44 6.16 3.11
N ALA A 44 2.63 7.36 2.56
CA ALA A 44 2.42 7.63 1.14
C ALA A 44 3.36 6.82 0.25
N LEU A 45 4.66 6.77 0.59
CA LEU A 45 5.64 5.99 -0.17
C LEU A 45 5.37 4.49 -0.07
N THR A 46 5.02 3.98 1.12
CA THR A 46 4.61 2.58 1.30
C THR A 46 3.45 2.22 0.38
N TRP A 47 2.44 3.08 0.31
CA TRP A 47 1.29 2.86 -0.57
C TRP A 47 1.67 2.84 -2.06
N ILE A 48 2.38 3.86 -2.53
CA ILE A 48 2.76 4.00 -3.95
C ILE A 48 3.67 2.84 -4.37
N LEU A 49 4.68 2.53 -3.56
CA LEU A 49 5.62 1.45 -3.86
C LEU A 49 4.96 0.08 -3.78
N GLY A 50 4.11 -0.15 -2.78
CA GLY A 50 3.38 -1.40 -2.62
C GLY A 50 2.43 -1.67 -3.79
N SER A 51 1.62 -0.67 -4.16
CA SER A 51 0.66 -0.80 -5.27
C SER A 51 1.36 -0.98 -6.62
N GLY A 52 2.44 -0.24 -6.87
CA GLY A 52 3.26 -0.37 -8.07
C GLY A 52 3.93 -1.75 -8.16
N LEU A 53 4.57 -2.20 -7.08
CA LEU A 53 5.26 -3.49 -7.05
C LEU A 53 4.28 -4.68 -7.15
N CYS A 54 3.12 -4.62 -6.48
CA CYS A 54 2.06 -5.61 -6.67
C CYS A 54 1.66 -5.70 -8.15
N SER A 55 1.43 -4.57 -8.81
CA SER A 55 1.02 -4.54 -10.22
C SER A 55 2.08 -5.14 -11.15
N LEU A 56 3.35 -4.79 -10.93
CA LEU A 56 4.47 -5.35 -11.69
C LEU A 56 4.66 -6.84 -11.44
N ALA A 57 4.52 -7.28 -10.19
CA ALA A 57 4.62 -8.68 -9.83
C ALA A 57 3.47 -9.50 -10.45
N LEU A 58 2.23 -9.00 -10.41
CA LEU A 58 1.10 -9.63 -11.07
C LEU A 58 1.33 -9.78 -12.58
N LEU A 59 1.81 -8.72 -13.24
CA LEU A 59 2.15 -8.75 -14.66
C LEU A 59 3.26 -9.78 -14.95
N SER A 60 4.29 -9.83 -14.10
CA SER A 60 5.43 -10.74 -14.27
C SER A 60 5.03 -12.19 -14.04
N LEU A 61 4.20 -12.47 -13.03
CA LEU A 61 3.72 -13.81 -12.71
C LEU A 61 2.75 -14.32 -13.79
N ASP A 62 1.90 -13.45 -14.34
CA ASP A 62 1.06 -13.78 -15.49
C ASP A 62 1.90 -14.18 -16.72
N ARG A 63 3.00 -13.47 -16.99
CA ARG A 63 3.96 -13.84 -18.05
C ARG A 63 4.65 -15.18 -17.80
N LEU A 64 4.73 -15.62 -16.54
CA LEU A 64 5.22 -16.95 -16.15
C LEU A 64 4.12 -18.03 -16.20
N GLY A 65 2.92 -17.68 -16.67
CA GLY A 65 1.79 -18.60 -16.79
C GLY A 65 0.99 -18.80 -15.51
N LEU A 66 1.24 -18.00 -14.47
CA LEU A 66 0.44 -18.07 -13.24
C LEU A 66 -0.87 -17.34 -13.41
N THR A 67 -1.94 -17.97 -12.96
CA THR A 67 -3.25 -17.33 -12.87
C THR A 67 -3.24 -16.19 -11.85
N LEU A 68 -4.17 -15.23 -12.01
CA LEU A 68 -4.37 -14.13 -11.07
C LEU A 68 -4.55 -14.63 -9.62
N SER A 69 -5.26 -15.76 -9.47
CA SER A 69 -5.49 -16.43 -8.18
C SER A 69 -4.21 -16.91 -7.51
N GLN A 70 -3.34 -17.59 -8.27
CA GLN A 70 -2.06 -18.09 -7.78
C GLN A 70 -1.13 -16.93 -7.45
N ALA A 71 -1.06 -15.93 -8.34
CA ALA A 71 -0.25 -14.74 -8.13
C ALA A 71 -0.68 -13.96 -6.87
N ALA A 72 -2.00 -13.81 -6.65
CA ALA A 72 -2.53 -13.18 -5.44
C ALA A 72 -2.14 -13.95 -4.17
N GLY A 73 -2.24 -15.28 -4.19
CA GLY A 73 -1.83 -16.14 -3.08
C GLY A 73 -0.34 -16.03 -2.76
N MET A 74 0.51 -15.99 -3.78
CA MET A 74 1.96 -15.80 -3.61
C MET A 74 2.30 -14.45 -2.98
N LEU A 75 1.70 -13.36 -3.47
CA LEU A 75 1.90 -12.03 -2.90
C LEU A 75 1.43 -11.96 -1.44
N ALA A 76 0.29 -12.59 -1.12
CA ALA A 76 -0.20 -12.69 0.25
C ALA A 76 0.76 -13.45 1.16
N ALA A 77 1.31 -14.58 0.69
CA ALA A 77 2.28 -15.37 1.43
C ALA A 77 3.60 -14.59 1.67
N LEU A 78 4.10 -13.87 0.66
CA LEU A 78 5.29 -13.02 0.79
C LEU A 78 5.08 -11.90 1.80
N ALA A 79 3.93 -11.22 1.74
CA ALA A 79 3.56 -10.19 2.70
C ALA A 79 3.45 -10.74 4.13
N ALA A 80 2.81 -11.89 4.31
CA ALA A 80 2.72 -12.55 5.61
C ALA A 80 4.10 -12.93 6.15
N GLY A 81 4.98 -13.47 5.30
CA GLY A 81 6.36 -13.79 5.66
C GLY A 81 7.15 -12.56 6.10
N TRP A 82 7.01 -11.43 5.40
CA TRP A 82 7.63 -10.17 5.80
C TRP A 82 7.13 -9.67 7.16
N ILE A 83 5.81 -9.70 7.39
CA ILE A 83 5.21 -9.27 8.67
C ILE A 83 5.70 -10.16 9.81
N ALA A 84 5.69 -11.48 9.62
CA ALA A 84 6.19 -12.43 10.60
C ALA A 84 7.68 -12.21 10.91
N TRP A 85 8.50 -11.97 9.90
CA TRP A 85 9.91 -11.64 10.05
C TRP A 85 10.13 -10.34 10.85
N ARG A 86 9.36 -9.27 10.57
CA ARG A 86 9.44 -8.02 11.33
C ARG A 86 9.01 -8.19 12.78
N ALA A 87 7.94 -8.94 13.04
CA ALA A 87 7.47 -9.23 14.38
C ALA A 87 8.53 -10.02 15.17
N TRP A 88 9.11 -11.06 14.55
CA TRP A 88 10.13 -11.90 15.16
C TRP A 88 11.42 -11.13 15.47
N THR A 89 11.91 -10.33 14.53
CA THR A 89 13.12 -9.52 14.73
C THR A 89 12.91 -8.40 15.74
N GLY A 90 11.71 -7.81 15.82
CA GLY A 90 11.36 -6.86 16.87
C GLY A 90 11.34 -7.50 18.25
N TRP A 91 10.71 -8.67 18.37
CA TRP A 91 10.65 -9.42 19.63
C TRP A 91 12.03 -9.85 20.13
N ARG A 92 12.92 -10.30 19.23
CA ARG A 92 14.31 -10.64 19.59
C ARG A 92 15.07 -9.46 20.18
N ARG A 93 14.92 -8.25 19.64
CA ARG A 93 15.60 -7.05 20.19
C ARG A 93 15.15 -6.69 21.60
N HIS A 94 13.90 -6.99 21.96
CA HIS A 94 13.40 -6.77 23.32
C HIS A 94 13.85 -7.83 24.32
N ARG A 95 14.29 -9.01 23.85
CA ARG A 95 14.72 -10.13 24.69
C ARG A 95 16.21 -10.15 25.00
N GLU A 96 17.04 -9.39 24.30
CA GLU A 96 18.39 -9.18 24.77
C GLU A 96 18.30 -8.34 26.05
N PRO A 97 18.62 -8.91 27.23
CA PRO A 97 18.66 -8.14 28.44
C PRO A 97 19.64 -7.01 28.16
N VAL A 98 19.16 -5.77 28.22
CA VAL A 98 20.04 -4.61 28.22
C VAL A 98 21.01 -4.89 29.35
N ASP A 99 22.25 -5.18 29.02
CA ASP A 99 23.30 -5.51 29.99
C ASP A 99 23.64 -4.21 30.70
N GLU A 100 22.73 -3.80 31.58
CA GLU A 100 22.71 -2.56 32.34
C GLU A 100 23.99 -2.46 33.19
N SER A 101 24.49 -3.64 33.58
CA SER A 101 25.81 -3.92 34.17
C SER A 101 27.01 -3.44 33.34
N ARG A 102 26.92 -3.40 32.00
CA ARG A 102 27.97 -2.89 31.10
C ARG A 102 27.88 -1.38 30.87
N ARG A 103 26.66 -0.81 30.90
CA ARG A 103 26.45 0.65 30.87
C ARG A 103 26.89 1.31 32.18
N ALA A 104 26.66 0.67 33.32
CA ALA A 104 27.10 1.18 34.62
C ALA A 104 28.64 1.29 34.75
N ARG A 105 29.41 0.45 34.04
CA ARG A 105 30.89 0.47 34.08
C ARG A 105 31.57 1.37 33.05
N SER A 106 30.83 1.89 32.07
CA SER A 106 31.37 2.74 31.01
C SER A 106 30.95 4.21 31.12
N ALA A 107 30.20 4.59 32.15
CA ALA A 107 29.91 5.98 32.45
C ALA A 107 31.18 6.66 33.01
N PRO A 108 31.76 7.65 32.30
CA PRO A 108 32.86 8.43 32.86
C PRO A 108 32.38 9.20 34.10
N PRO A 109 33.11 9.15 35.23
CA PRO A 109 32.78 9.95 36.39
C PRO A 109 33.05 11.43 36.07
N GLY A 110 32.01 12.25 35.96
CA GLY A 110 32.17 13.72 35.94
C GLY A 110 31.61 14.47 34.72
N GLY A 111 30.87 13.83 33.82
CA GLY A 111 30.16 14.56 32.76
C GLY A 111 28.92 15.26 33.31
N PHE A 112 29.03 16.57 33.58
CA PHE A 112 27.92 17.46 33.94
C PHE A 112 26.64 17.09 33.21
N ALA A 113 25.55 16.99 33.97
CA ALA A 113 24.20 16.86 33.46
C ALA A 113 23.92 18.01 32.47
N GLN A 114 24.12 17.75 31.18
CA GLN A 114 23.48 18.51 30.13
C GLN A 114 21.99 18.20 30.27
N THR A 115 21.30 19.07 30.99
CA THR A 115 19.88 19.33 30.81
C THR A 115 19.69 19.62 29.33
N GLY A 116 19.44 18.56 28.56
CA GLY A 116 19.15 18.66 27.14
C GLY A 116 18.04 19.70 26.95
N PRO A 117 18.12 20.52 25.88
CA PRO A 117 17.16 21.59 25.67
C PRO A 117 15.77 21.00 25.82
N SER A 118 15.07 21.49 26.84
CA SER A 118 13.66 21.22 27.06
C SER A 118 13.00 21.25 25.70
N SER A 119 12.32 20.16 25.35
CA SER A 119 11.45 20.05 24.19
C SER A 119 10.42 21.16 24.30
N GLU A 120 10.84 22.34 23.86
CA GLU A 120 10.07 23.56 23.83
C GLU A 120 9.01 23.25 22.80
N LYS A 121 7.83 22.88 23.29
CA LYS A 121 6.64 22.66 22.49
C LYS A 121 6.40 23.95 21.74
N GLN A 122 7.01 24.08 20.56
CA GLN A 122 6.85 25.25 19.71
C GLN A 122 5.33 25.42 19.55
N PRO A 123 4.77 26.56 19.96
CA PRO A 123 3.34 26.77 19.89
C PRO A 123 2.94 26.58 18.44
N ILE A 124 2.09 25.58 18.18
CA ILE A 124 1.57 25.34 16.84
C ILE A 124 0.89 26.63 16.43
N ASN A 125 1.50 27.33 15.47
CA ASN A 125 1.00 28.61 14.99
C ASN A 125 -0.46 28.42 14.57
N ARG A 126 -1.38 29.15 15.22
CA ARG A 126 -2.84 29.02 14.99
C ARG A 126 -3.19 29.07 13.51
N ARG A 127 -2.47 29.87 12.71
CA ARG A 127 -2.63 29.92 11.25
C ARG A 127 -2.31 28.59 10.58
N ARG A 128 -1.21 27.93 10.96
CA ARG A 128 -0.83 26.61 10.43
C ARG A 128 -1.85 25.55 10.82
N ALA A 129 -2.35 25.57 12.06
CA ALA A 129 -3.39 24.65 12.50
C ALA A 129 -4.69 24.80 11.69
N VAL A 130 -5.13 26.05 11.45
CA VAL A 130 -6.31 26.34 10.64
C VAL A 130 -6.11 25.88 9.19
N VAL A 131 -4.97 26.23 8.56
CA VAL A 131 -4.66 25.81 7.18
C VAL A 131 -4.63 24.28 7.08
N ALA A 132 -3.97 23.60 8.01
CA ALA A 132 -3.94 22.14 8.04
C ALA A 132 -5.34 21.54 8.21
N GLY A 133 -6.17 22.12 9.10
CA GLY A 133 -7.56 21.70 9.29
C GLY A 133 -8.41 21.84 8.02
N VAL A 134 -8.28 22.97 7.31
CA VAL A 134 -8.97 23.18 6.02
C VAL A 134 -8.52 22.18 4.97
N LEU A 135 -7.21 21.94 4.83
CA LEU A 135 -6.70 20.95 3.87
C LEU A 135 -7.19 19.53 4.18
N VAL A 136 -7.21 19.14 5.46
CA VAL A 136 -7.76 17.84 5.89
C VAL A 136 -9.25 17.75 5.56
N ALA A 137 -10.02 18.82 5.80
CA ALA A 137 -11.44 18.85 5.47
C ALA A 137 -11.67 18.73 3.95
N VAL A 138 -10.91 19.46 3.13
CA VAL A 138 -10.97 19.37 1.66
C VAL A 138 -10.67 17.95 1.19
N ILE A 139 -9.62 17.32 1.71
CA ILE A 139 -9.29 15.92 1.40
C ILE A 139 -10.43 14.99 1.83
N GLY A 140 -10.98 15.18 3.03
CA GLY A 140 -12.10 14.39 3.54
C GLY A 140 -13.34 14.49 2.65
N VAL A 141 -13.70 15.69 2.21
CA VAL A 141 -14.80 15.93 1.27
C VAL A 141 -14.53 15.26 -0.08
N GLN A 142 -13.32 15.38 -0.62
CA GLN A 142 -12.95 14.75 -1.89
C GLN A 142 -13.04 13.22 -1.80
N LEU A 143 -12.58 12.61 -0.70
CA LEU A 143 -12.68 11.17 -0.46
C LEU A 143 -14.15 10.73 -0.31
N LEU A 144 -14.96 11.51 0.40
CA LEU A 144 -16.39 11.24 0.54
C LEU A 144 -17.09 11.29 -0.82
N LEU A 145 -16.86 12.36 -1.59
CA LEU A 145 -17.45 12.52 -2.92
C LEU A 145 -17.01 11.40 -3.86
N ALA A 146 -15.72 11.07 -3.88
CA ALA A 146 -15.19 9.95 -4.66
C ALA A 146 -15.85 8.63 -4.24
N GLY A 147 -16.05 8.40 -2.94
CA GLY A 147 -16.76 7.22 -2.42
C GLY A 147 -18.22 7.17 -2.85
N VAL A 148 -18.94 8.28 -2.75
CA VAL A 148 -20.35 8.38 -3.20
C VAL A 148 -20.46 8.10 -4.70
N LEU A 149 -19.58 8.69 -5.51
CA LEU A 149 -19.55 8.47 -6.95
C LEU A 149 -19.16 7.02 -7.29
N ALA A 150 -18.19 6.44 -6.58
CA ALA A 150 -17.77 5.06 -6.79
C ALA A 150 -18.89 4.06 -6.46
N VAL A 151 -19.70 4.33 -5.42
CA VAL A 151 -20.81 3.44 -5.02
C VAL A 151 -22.06 3.67 -5.89
N GLY A 152 -22.45 4.93 -6.07
CA GLY A 152 -23.69 5.28 -6.78
C GLY A 152 -23.57 5.21 -8.29
N GLN A 153 -22.38 5.48 -8.83
CA GLN A 153 -22.14 5.63 -10.26
C GLN A 153 -20.76 5.10 -10.70
N PRO A 154 -20.41 3.83 -10.42
CA PRO A 154 -19.07 3.26 -10.65
C PRO A 154 -18.59 3.35 -12.11
N LEU A 155 -19.52 3.47 -13.07
CA LEU A 155 -19.25 3.52 -14.50
C LEU A 155 -19.64 4.86 -15.15
N ALA A 156 -19.97 5.91 -14.38
CA ALA A 156 -20.32 7.20 -14.96
C ALA A 156 -19.12 7.95 -15.56
N GLY A 157 -17.92 7.66 -15.07
CA GLY A 157 -16.69 8.19 -15.68
C GLY A 157 -16.39 7.47 -16.98
N TRP A 158 -16.32 8.22 -18.09
CA TRP A 158 -15.89 7.70 -19.40
C TRP A 158 -14.58 6.91 -19.30
N ASP A 159 -13.62 7.37 -18.50
CA ASP A 159 -12.33 6.71 -18.31
C ASP A 159 -12.43 5.40 -17.49
N SER A 160 -13.32 5.33 -16.49
CA SER A 160 -13.59 4.10 -15.75
C SER A 160 -14.21 3.02 -16.64
N TRP A 161 -15.14 3.43 -17.51
CA TRP A 161 -15.82 2.53 -18.43
C TRP A 161 -14.93 2.08 -19.59
N THR A 162 -14.22 3.00 -20.25
CA THR A 162 -13.45 2.67 -21.46
C THR A 162 -12.02 2.24 -21.18
N SER A 163 -11.39 2.70 -20.09
CA SER A 163 -9.97 2.42 -19.83
C SER A 163 -9.80 1.31 -18.80
N TRP A 164 -9.91 1.62 -17.51
CA TRP A 164 -9.36 0.75 -16.46
C TRP A 164 -10.36 -0.26 -15.88
N GLY A 165 -11.61 0.13 -15.64
CA GLY A 165 -12.61 -0.74 -15.00
C GLY A 165 -13.01 -1.95 -15.84
N MET A 166 -13.30 -1.76 -17.14
CA MET A 166 -13.64 -2.88 -18.04
C MET A 166 -12.49 -3.87 -18.22
N ARG A 167 -11.24 -3.38 -18.23
CA ARG A 167 -10.04 -4.23 -18.29
C ARG A 167 -9.86 -5.03 -17.01
N ALA A 168 -9.96 -4.37 -15.86
CA ALA A 168 -9.87 -5.03 -14.57
C ALA A 168 -10.89 -6.17 -14.45
N ARG A 169 -12.13 -5.92 -14.89
CA ARG A 169 -13.18 -6.94 -14.96
C ARG A 169 -12.81 -8.08 -15.91
N THR A 170 -12.27 -7.78 -17.09
CA THR A 170 -11.91 -8.83 -18.05
C THR A 170 -10.75 -9.69 -17.53
N ILE A 171 -9.74 -9.08 -16.90
CA ILE A 171 -8.62 -9.78 -16.25
C ILE A 171 -9.14 -10.67 -15.11
N PHE A 172 -10.05 -10.13 -14.29
CA PHE A 172 -10.66 -10.87 -13.18
C PHE A 172 -11.45 -12.09 -13.66
N LEU A 173 -12.34 -11.91 -14.64
CA LEU A 173 -13.15 -13.00 -15.21
C LEU A 173 -12.30 -14.02 -15.97
N GLY A 174 -11.25 -13.57 -16.66
CA GLY A 174 -10.30 -14.42 -17.36
C GLY A 174 -9.24 -15.07 -16.45
N ASN A 175 -9.21 -14.70 -15.16
CA ASN A 175 -8.21 -15.14 -14.19
C ASN A 175 -6.75 -14.92 -14.64
N GLY A 176 -6.50 -13.87 -15.43
CA GLY A 176 -5.20 -13.58 -16.05
C GLY A 176 -5.32 -12.57 -17.20
N ILE A 177 -4.20 -12.22 -17.82
CA ILE A 177 -4.13 -11.34 -18.98
C ILE A 177 -4.20 -12.21 -20.23
N THR A 178 -5.31 -12.13 -20.97
CA THR A 178 -5.46 -12.89 -22.22
C THR A 178 -5.05 -12.03 -23.43
N PRO A 179 -3.96 -12.35 -24.16
CA PRO A 179 -3.51 -11.54 -25.30
C PRO A 179 -4.59 -11.36 -26.39
N ALA A 180 -5.42 -12.39 -26.61
CA ALA A 180 -6.50 -12.36 -27.59
C ALA A 180 -7.52 -11.23 -27.33
N VAL A 181 -7.79 -10.90 -26.06
CA VAL A 181 -8.70 -9.81 -25.68
C VAL A 181 -8.12 -8.44 -26.07
N TYR A 182 -6.80 -8.27 -25.97
CA TYR A 182 -6.14 -7.00 -26.26
C TYR A 182 -5.77 -6.84 -27.74
N ALA A 183 -5.81 -7.92 -28.51
CA ALA A 183 -5.60 -7.93 -29.95
C ALA A 183 -6.90 -7.80 -30.77
N ASP A 184 -8.07 -7.88 -30.13
CA ASP A 184 -9.38 -7.84 -30.78
C ASP A 184 -9.72 -6.41 -31.28
N PRO A 185 -9.83 -6.19 -32.61
CA PRO A 185 -10.16 -4.88 -33.17
C PRO A 185 -11.54 -4.36 -32.74
N SER A 186 -12.49 -5.25 -32.43
CA SER A 186 -13.82 -4.86 -31.96
C SER A 186 -13.78 -4.17 -30.59
N ARG A 187 -12.67 -4.31 -29.86
CA ARG A 187 -12.43 -3.69 -28.55
C ARG A 187 -11.56 -2.44 -28.62
N ALA A 188 -11.33 -1.86 -29.79
CA ALA A 188 -10.49 -0.66 -29.97
C ALA A 188 -10.94 0.54 -29.11
N VAL A 189 -12.23 0.64 -28.79
CA VAL A 189 -12.79 1.65 -27.87
C VAL A 189 -12.14 1.59 -26.48
N THR A 190 -11.57 0.45 -26.09
CA THR A 190 -10.89 0.25 -24.80
C THR A 190 -9.41 0.65 -24.79
N ARG A 191 -8.91 1.34 -25.84
CA ARG A 191 -7.55 1.89 -25.98
C ARG A 191 -6.40 0.91 -25.68
N PRO A 192 -6.08 -0.05 -26.56
CA PRO A 192 -5.13 -1.15 -26.32
C PRO A 192 -3.82 -0.75 -25.59
N GLY A 193 -3.23 0.40 -25.94
CA GLY A 193 -1.99 0.92 -25.34
C GLY A 193 -2.08 1.51 -23.93
N TYR A 194 -3.24 1.51 -23.27
CA TYR A 194 -3.36 2.01 -21.90
C TYR A 194 -2.55 1.16 -20.89
N PRO A 195 -1.82 1.76 -19.94
CA PRO A 195 -1.01 1.00 -18.97
C PRO A 195 -1.83 -0.02 -18.16
N LEU A 196 -1.31 -1.24 -18.02
CA LEU A 196 -2.00 -2.35 -17.34
C LEU A 196 -1.87 -2.34 -15.81
N LEU A 197 -1.04 -1.46 -15.24
CA LEU A 197 -0.76 -1.46 -13.80
C LEU A 197 -2.03 -1.21 -12.97
N THR A 198 -2.76 -0.13 -13.26
CA THR A 198 -4.01 0.19 -12.54
C THR A 198 -5.09 -0.88 -12.73
N PRO A 199 -5.38 -1.36 -13.96
CA PRO A 199 -6.32 -2.46 -14.17
C PRO A 199 -5.95 -3.76 -13.43
N LEU A 200 -4.66 -4.12 -13.38
CA LEU A 200 -4.19 -5.32 -12.69
C LEU A 200 -4.39 -5.23 -11.18
N LEU A 201 -4.04 -4.08 -10.59
CA LEU A 201 -4.26 -3.86 -9.16
C LEU A 201 -5.75 -3.92 -8.82
N GLN A 202 -6.61 -3.35 -9.66
CA GLN A 202 -8.05 -3.40 -9.47
C GLN A 202 -8.61 -4.83 -9.62
N ALA A 203 -8.17 -5.59 -10.63
CA ALA A 203 -8.55 -7.00 -10.80
C ALA A 203 -8.12 -7.85 -9.59
N TRP A 204 -6.95 -7.55 -9.03
CA TRP A 204 -6.47 -8.18 -7.81
C TRP A 204 -7.31 -7.81 -6.58
N LEU A 205 -7.77 -6.56 -6.45
CA LEU A 205 -8.72 -6.18 -5.41
C LEU A 205 -10.06 -6.91 -5.55
N TYR A 206 -10.59 -7.05 -6.77
CA TYR A 206 -11.77 -7.87 -7.06
C TYR A 206 -11.59 -9.31 -6.60
N ARG A 207 -10.39 -9.87 -6.79
CA ARG A 207 -10.06 -11.22 -6.31
C ARG A 207 -10.18 -11.36 -4.80
N TRP A 208 -9.73 -10.38 -4.03
CA TRP A 208 -9.90 -10.40 -2.57
C TRP A 208 -11.36 -10.23 -2.16
N LEU A 209 -12.07 -9.31 -2.82
CA LEU A 209 -13.49 -9.05 -2.53
C LEU A 209 -14.40 -10.20 -2.96
N GLY A 210 -13.92 -11.11 -3.82
CA GLY A 210 -14.69 -12.20 -4.40
C GLY A 210 -15.73 -11.74 -5.42
N ALA A 211 -15.58 -10.51 -5.93
CA ALA A 211 -16.57 -9.84 -6.77
C ALA A 211 -15.92 -8.82 -7.72
#